data_AF-A0A0S7ER02-F1
#
_entry.id   AF-A0A0S7ER02-F1
#
_cell.length_a   1.000
_cell.length_b   1.000
_cell.length_c   1.000
_cell.angle_alpha   90.00
_cell.angle_beta   90.00
_cell.angle_gamma   90.00
#
_symmetry.space_group_name_H-M   'P 1'
#
loop_
_entity.id
_entity.type
_entity.pdbx_description
1 polymer ?
#
loop_
_entity_poly.entity_id
_entity_poly.type
_entity_poly.pdbx_seq_one_letter_code
_entity_poly.pdbx_strand_id
1 'polypeptide(L)'
;MDESVDSDDLVIIVENEAESLPAGEEKVKQLGAFGLMDTCPICKLSFHNREPKLLPCLHSFCRRCLPPPLRSAEPRRDPHGPVGSIRCPVCGQECWEIDVLDNFFVKDSAEVPSSTVEKTSQVCMSCDDNTEATGYCVECVEFLCLTCIEAHQRVKFTRDHTIRQKEEMSPEALGVSTQKPVFCDVHKQEPLKLFCETCDRLTCRDCQLLKHKDHNYQFLEDAYRNHKQYLETMTLQLQEKRKAIEEVSSCINSGLQQVEENRKAVTNEIKKSICNLIMEINRKGKILINQLEALTKDHDLALKKQQDDINALTRQLDHVISFTKWATASHSGTALLYCKRLVLLLLGLPVMIILGIDYFFFFFKLI
;
A
#
# COMPACT_ATOMS: atom_id res chain seq x y z
N MET A 1 -38.93 14.50 56.98
CA MET A 1 -39.22 13.79 55.73
C MET A 1 -38.49 14.55 54.66
N ASP A 2 -37.32 14.01 54.31
CA ASP A 2 -36.55 14.41 53.13
C ASP A 2 -37.37 14.09 51.89
N GLU A 3 -37.58 15.08 51.02
CA GLU A 3 -37.95 14.82 49.63
C GLU A 3 -36.86 15.41 48.75
N SER A 4 -36.00 14.51 48.30
CA SER A 4 -35.10 14.65 47.17
C SER A 4 -35.91 14.92 45.90
N VAL A 5 -35.79 16.12 45.35
CA VAL A 5 -36.20 16.38 43.96
C VAL A 5 -34.95 16.15 43.11
N ASP A 6 -34.88 14.95 42.56
CA ASP A 6 -33.93 14.58 41.53
C ASP A 6 -34.30 15.37 40.26
N SER A 7 -33.56 16.45 40.00
CA SER A 7 -33.60 17.11 38.71
C SER A 7 -32.67 16.34 37.80
N ASP A 8 -33.19 15.30 37.16
CA ASP A 8 -32.53 14.62 36.05
C ASP A 8 -32.33 15.64 34.91
N ASP A 9 -31.16 16.29 34.92
CA ASP A 9 -30.63 17.05 33.82
C ASP A 9 -30.49 16.10 32.63
N LEU A 10 -31.46 16.16 31.72
CA LEU A 10 -31.52 15.33 30.50
C LEU A 10 -30.48 15.84 29.50
N VAL A 11 -29.20 15.62 29.82
CA VAL A 11 -28.05 15.89 28.96
C VAL A 11 -27.88 14.69 28.05
N ILE A 12 -28.18 14.86 26.76
CA ILE A 12 -27.83 13.87 25.74
C ILE A 12 -26.31 13.92 25.56
N ILE A 13 -25.59 12.98 26.20
CA ILE A 13 -24.14 12.82 26.08
C ILE A 13 -23.84 11.86 24.92
N VAL A 14 -22.93 12.26 24.02
CA VAL A 14 -22.44 11.42 22.92
C VAL A 14 -21.12 10.78 23.36
N GLU A 15 -21.07 9.45 23.43
CA GLU A 15 -19.81 8.70 23.57
C GLU A 15 -19.01 8.77 22.26
N ASN A 16 -17.71 9.04 22.39
CA ASN A 16 -16.80 9.25 21.28
C ASN A 16 -15.99 7.95 21.07
N GLU A 17 -16.35 7.14 20.07
CA GLU A 17 -15.56 5.96 19.71
C GLU A 17 -14.29 6.35 18.95
N ALA A 18 -13.15 5.82 19.42
CA ALA A 18 -11.82 6.04 18.87
C ALA A 18 -11.62 5.19 17.61
N GLU A 19 -11.39 5.84 16.46
CA GLU A 19 -10.98 5.14 15.24
C GLU A 19 -9.46 4.95 15.15
N SER A 20 -9.15 3.69 14.89
CA SER A 20 -7.91 2.94 14.65
C SER A 20 -6.79 3.61 13.85
N LEU A 21 -5.56 3.26 14.24
CA LEU A 21 -4.30 3.51 13.53
C LEU A 21 -4.26 2.78 12.17
N PRO A 22 -3.69 3.35 11.10
CA PRO A 22 -3.43 2.62 9.86
C PRO A 22 -2.18 1.71 10.01
N ALA A 23 -2.31 0.53 9.42
CA ALA A 23 -1.28 -0.51 9.33
C ALA A 23 -0.06 -0.02 8.52
N GLY A 24 1.13 -0.44 8.98
CA GLY A 24 2.40 -0.08 8.37
C GLY A 24 2.53 -0.59 6.93
N GLU A 25 2.92 0.31 6.04
CA GLU A 25 3.37 -0.04 4.70
C GLU A 25 4.74 -0.73 4.79
N GLU A 26 4.78 -2.04 4.53
CA GLU A 26 6.03 -2.75 4.27
C GLU A 26 6.66 -2.22 2.97
N LYS A 27 7.68 -1.37 3.12
CA LYS A 27 8.59 -1.03 2.04
C LYS A 27 9.27 -2.30 1.51
N VAL A 28 8.78 -2.81 0.39
CA VAL A 28 9.53 -3.76 -0.45
C VAL A 28 10.81 -3.06 -0.89
N LYS A 29 11.90 -3.35 -0.19
CA LYS A 29 13.24 -2.89 -0.57
C LYS A 29 13.53 -3.40 -1.98
N GLN A 30 13.66 -2.48 -2.92
CA GLN A 30 14.39 -2.68 -4.17
C GLN A 30 15.83 -3.08 -3.81
N LEU A 31 16.08 -4.37 -3.56
CA LEU A 31 17.44 -4.90 -3.64
C LEU A 31 17.83 -4.87 -5.12
N GLY A 32 18.92 -4.15 -5.41
CA GLY A 32 19.36 -3.78 -6.75
C GLY A 32 19.41 -4.94 -7.74
N ALA A 33 18.76 -4.71 -8.88
CA ALA A 33 18.71 -5.60 -10.04
C ALA A 33 20.06 -5.90 -10.71
N PHE A 34 21.17 -5.32 -10.23
CA PHE A 34 22.51 -5.55 -10.79
C PHE A 34 23.21 -6.79 -10.21
N GLY A 35 22.79 -7.32 -9.04
CA GLY A 35 23.45 -8.47 -8.40
C GLY A 35 23.03 -9.86 -8.91
N LEU A 36 21.99 -9.92 -9.76
CA LEU A 36 21.37 -11.17 -10.22
C LEU A 36 21.87 -11.68 -11.57
N MET A 37 22.77 -10.95 -12.23
CA MET A 37 23.22 -11.30 -13.58
C MET A 37 24.34 -12.37 -13.60
N ASP A 38 25.15 -12.45 -12.53
CA ASP A 38 26.28 -13.39 -12.43
C ASP A 38 26.10 -14.49 -11.36
N THR A 39 24.97 -14.49 -10.64
CA THR A 39 24.70 -15.47 -9.58
C THR A 39 23.36 -16.17 -9.77
N CYS A 40 23.33 -17.47 -9.48
CA CYS A 40 22.12 -18.25 -9.56
C CYS A 40 21.16 -17.89 -8.41
N PRO A 41 19.89 -17.53 -8.68
CA PRO A 41 18.94 -17.17 -7.65
C PRO A 41 18.52 -18.34 -6.75
N ILE A 42 18.81 -19.59 -7.14
CA ILE A 42 18.48 -20.79 -6.36
C ILE A 42 19.60 -21.17 -5.41
N CYS A 43 20.79 -21.50 -5.93
CA CYS A 43 21.91 -21.89 -5.07
C CYS A 43 22.71 -20.70 -4.53
N LYS A 44 22.43 -19.47 -5.00
CA LYS A 44 23.14 -18.23 -4.63
C LYS A 44 24.65 -18.25 -4.94
N LEU A 45 25.07 -19.12 -5.84
CA LEU A 45 26.47 -19.26 -6.26
C LEU A 45 26.66 -18.65 -7.65
N SER A 46 27.88 -18.22 -7.92
CA SER A 46 28.27 -17.71 -9.24
C SER A 46 28.01 -18.74 -10.35
N PHE A 47 27.74 -18.29 -11.57
CA PHE A 47 27.53 -19.14 -12.74
C PHE A 47 28.80 -19.75 -13.34
N HIS A 48 30.00 -19.32 -12.91
CA HIS A 48 31.27 -19.87 -13.40
C HIS A 48 31.33 -21.40 -13.25
N ASN A 49 31.74 -22.09 -14.33
CA ASN A 49 31.84 -23.56 -14.42
C ASN A 49 30.56 -24.33 -14.05
N ARG A 50 29.38 -23.73 -14.24
CA ARG A 50 28.09 -24.30 -13.79
C ARG A 50 27.02 -24.40 -14.89
N GLU A 51 27.44 -24.35 -16.15
CA GLU A 51 26.59 -24.49 -17.33
C GLU A 51 25.31 -23.63 -17.20
N PRO A 52 25.46 -22.30 -17.16
CA PRO A 52 24.31 -21.41 -16.97
C PRO A 52 23.37 -21.47 -18.17
N LYS A 53 22.08 -21.57 -17.87
CA LYS A 53 20.99 -21.60 -18.84
C LYS A 53 20.14 -20.33 -18.71
N LEU A 54 19.71 -19.77 -19.82
CA LEU A 54 18.86 -18.59 -19.94
C LEU A 54 17.46 -19.01 -20.40
N LEU A 55 16.45 -18.68 -19.59
CA LEU A 55 15.04 -18.92 -19.95
C LEU A 55 14.48 -17.78 -20.81
N PRO A 56 13.40 -18.00 -21.58
CA PRO A 56 12.68 -16.95 -22.32
C PRO A 56 12.23 -15.76 -21.46
N CYS A 57 12.01 -15.96 -20.16
CA CYS A 57 11.74 -14.89 -19.20
C CYS A 57 12.99 -14.09 -18.77
N LEU A 58 14.13 -14.30 -19.45
CA LEU A 58 15.44 -13.68 -19.23
C LEU A 58 16.09 -13.94 -17.86
N HIS A 59 15.59 -14.92 -17.11
CA HIS A 59 16.22 -15.35 -15.86
C HIS A 59 17.23 -16.46 -16.13
N SER A 60 18.36 -16.39 -15.44
CA SER A 60 19.45 -17.36 -15.58
C SER A 60 19.54 -18.31 -14.39
N PHE A 61 19.88 -19.58 -14.66
CA PHE A 61 20.01 -20.63 -13.65
C PHE A 61 21.15 -21.58 -14.00
N CYS A 62 21.82 -22.16 -13.01
CA CYS A 62 22.72 -23.29 -13.28
C CYS A 62 21.89 -24.46 -13.82
N ARG A 63 22.43 -25.26 -14.73
CA ARG A 63 21.77 -26.47 -15.26
C ARG A 63 21.15 -27.35 -14.15
N ARG A 64 21.86 -27.52 -13.03
CA ARG A 64 21.41 -28.33 -11.87
C ARG A 64 20.30 -27.68 -11.04
N CYS A 65 20.12 -26.37 -11.15
CA CYS A 65 19.10 -25.61 -10.43
C CYS A 65 17.83 -25.41 -11.24
N LEU A 66 17.83 -25.78 -12.53
CA LEU A 66 16.62 -25.77 -13.33
C LEU A 66 15.69 -26.92 -12.93
N PRO A 67 14.38 -26.65 -12.75
CA PRO A 67 13.41 -27.71 -12.57
C PRO A 67 13.41 -28.65 -13.78
N PRO A 68 13.21 -29.96 -13.58
CA PRO A 68 13.04 -30.89 -14.69
C PRO A 68 11.78 -30.50 -15.50
N PRO A 69 11.82 -30.63 -16.83
CA PRO A 69 10.67 -30.34 -17.68
C PRO A 69 9.47 -31.20 -17.29
N LEU A 70 8.32 -30.58 -17.10
CA LEU A 70 7.05 -31.28 -16.96
C LEU A 70 6.62 -31.77 -18.35
N ARG A 71 6.51 -33.09 -18.51
CA ARG A 71 5.93 -33.70 -19.70
C ARG A 71 4.45 -33.94 -19.44
N SER A 72 3.58 -33.26 -20.16
CA SER A 72 2.17 -33.64 -20.16
C SER A 72 1.99 -34.96 -20.89
N ALA A 73 1.32 -35.94 -20.29
CA ALA A 73 1.03 -37.25 -20.89
C ALA A 73 -0.06 -37.21 -21.98
N GLU A 74 -0.55 -36.01 -22.32
CA GLU A 74 -1.59 -35.79 -23.31
C GLU A 74 -0.96 -35.62 -24.71
N PRO A 75 -1.36 -36.41 -25.72
CA PRO A 75 -0.88 -36.26 -27.09
C PRO A 75 -1.48 -35.00 -27.72
N ARG A 76 -0.85 -33.84 -27.50
CA ARG A 76 -1.20 -32.62 -28.24
C ARG A 76 -0.70 -32.75 -29.68
N ARG A 77 -1.57 -32.42 -30.63
CA ARG A 77 -1.28 -32.32 -32.07
C ARG A 77 -0.47 -31.05 -32.35
N ASP A 78 0.76 -31.00 -31.88
CA ASP A 78 1.71 -29.96 -32.26
C ASP A 78 2.74 -30.58 -33.24
N PRO A 79 3.09 -29.93 -34.37
CA PRO A 79 4.05 -30.47 -35.34
C PRO A 79 5.45 -30.77 -34.77
N HIS A 80 5.76 -30.31 -33.54
CA HIS A 80 7.09 -30.35 -32.94
C HIS A 80 7.29 -31.42 -31.84
N GLY A 81 6.33 -32.34 -31.66
CA GLY A 81 6.47 -33.46 -30.70
C GLY A 81 6.20 -33.07 -29.23
N PRO A 82 6.35 -34.00 -28.27
CA PRO A 82 6.08 -33.75 -26.85
C PRO A 82 7.15 -32.83 -26.24
N VAL A 83 6.99 -31.52 -26.40
CA VAL A 83 7.84 -30.51 -25.76
C VAL A 83 7.42 -30.36 -24.31
N GLY A 84 8.38 -30.43 -23.38
CA GLY A 84 8.10 -30.25 -21.96
C GLY A 84 8.23 -28.80 -21.58
N SER A 85 7.48 -28.43 -20.55
CA SER A 85 7.47 -27.08 -20.02
C SER A 85 8.31 -26.99 -18.75
N ILE A 86 8.98 -25.87 -18.58
CA ILE A 86 9.75 -25.51 -17.38
C ILE A 86 9.12 -24.25 -16.81
N ARG A 87 8.84 -24.25 -15.50
CA ARG A 87 8.33 -23.06 -14.82
C ARG A 87 9.48 -22.32 -14.15
N CYS A 88 9.65 -21.05 -14.49
CA CYS A 88 10.69 -20.22 -13.89
C CYS A 88 10.48 -20.06 -12.38
N PRO A 89 11.43 -20.45 -11.51
CA PRO A 89 11.29 -20.31 -10.06
C PRO A 89 11.22 -18.86 -9.54
N VAL A 90 11.63 -17.87 -10.34
CA VAL A 90 11.70 -16.46 -9.91
C VAL A 90 10.43 -15.71 -10.28
N CYS A 91 10.00 -15.77 -11.54
CA CYS A 91 8.81 -15.04 -12.01
C CYS A 91 7.57 -15.93 -12.21
N GLY A 92 7.70 -17.24 -12.09
CA GLY A 92 6.60 -18.19 -12.25
C GLY A 92 6.15 -18.43 -13.70
N GLN A 93 6.79 -17.80 -14.69
CA GLN A 93 6.46 -17.94 -16.11
C GLN A 93 6.74 -19.36 -16.63
N GLU A 94 5.80 -19.93 -17.35
CA GLU A 94 5.98 -21.19 -18.08
C GLU A 94 6.77 -20.93 -19.37
N CYS A 95 7.81 -21.72 -19.58
CA CYS A 95 8.72 -21.65 -20.71
C CYS A 95 8.81 -23.03 -21.36
N TRP A 96 8.97 -23.09 -22.68
CA TRP A 96 9.22 -24.36 -23.37
C TRP A 96 10.69 -24.73 -23.24
N GLU A 97 10.98 -26.02 -23.02
CA GLU A 97 12.36 -26.51 -22.89
C GLU A 97 13.20 -26.24 -24.14
N ILE A 98 12.58 -26.29 -25.33
CA ILE A 98 13.27 -26.06 -26.61
C ILE A 98 13.79 -24.63 -26.75
N ASP A 99 13.18 -23.67 -26.05
CA ASP A 99 13.55 -22.25 -26.10
C ASP A 99 14.56 -21.87 -25.02
N VAL A 100 15.06 -22.84 -24.23
CA VAL A 100 16.09 -22.59 -23.21
C VAL A 100 17.46 -22.54 -23.86
N LEU A 101 18.13 -21.41 -23.70
CA LEU A 101 19.44 -21.15 -24.30
C LEU A 101 20.58 -21.36 -23.30
N ASP A 102 21.77 -21.66 -23.81
CA ASP A 102 23.00 -21.50 -23.03
C ASP A 102 23.28 -20.02 -22.81
N ASN A 103 23.60 -19.63 -21.57
CA ASN A 103 23.91 -18.24 -21.26
C ASN A 103 25.40 -17.95 -21.50
N PHE A 104 25.71 -17.55 -22.74
CA PHE A 104 27.06 -17.15 -23.15
C PHE A 104 27.49 -15.76 -22.63
N PHE A 105 26.64 -15.01 -21.94
CA PHE A 105 27.00 -13.71 -21.37
C PHE A 105 27.83 -13.82 -20.08
N VAL A 106 27.72 -14.96 -19.38
CA VAL A 106 28.56 -15.25 -18.23
C VAL A 106 29.97 -15.50 -18.75
N LYS A 107 30.85 -14.51 -18.61
CA LYS A 107 32.26 -14.67 -18.96
C LYS A 107 32.85 -15.77 -18.09
N ASP A 108 33.57 -16.71 -18.70
CA ASP A 108 34.64 -17.40 -17.97
C ASP A 108 35.67 -16.32 -17.65
N SER A 109 35.50 -15.65 -16.50
CA SER A 109 36.52 -14.78 -15.96
C SER A 109 37.75 -15.64 -15.75
N ALA A 110 38.68 -15.60 -16.69
CA ALA A 110 40.00 -16.17 -16.51
C ALA A 110 40.61 -15.58 -15.23
N GLU A 111 40.93 -16.48 -14.30
CA GLU A 111 41.99 -16.36 -13.30
C GLU A 111 41.90 -15.16 -12.33
N VAL A 112 41.13 -15.34 -11.25
CA VAL A 112 41.63 -14.84 -9.95
C VAL A 112 42.80 -15.78 -9.59
N PRO A 113 44.04 -15.29 -9.42
CA PRO A 113 45.17 -16.16 -9.16
C PRO A 113 45.04 -16.75 -7.74
N SER A 114 44.47 -17.95 -7.65
CA SER A 114 44.77 -18.85 -6.54
C SER A 114 46.16 -19.42 -6.78
N SER A 115 46.99 -19.45 -5.73
CA SER A 115 48.44 -19.63 -5.75
C SER A 115 48.96 -21.03 -6.19
N THR A 116 48.26 -21.70 -7.10
CA THR A 116 48.66 -22.96 -7.73
C THR A 116 48.14 -22.96 -9.18
N VAL A 117 48.84 -22.26 -10.07
CA VAL A 117 48.44 -22.09 -11.47
C VAL A 117 48.90 -23.30 -12.30
N GLU A 118 47.97 -24.17 -12.68
CA GLU A 118 48.06 -24.86 -13.98
C GLU A 118 47.58 -23.86 -15.03
N LYS A 119 48.52 -23.26 -15.77
CA LYS A 119 48.25 -22.35 -16.89
C LYS A 119 47.35 -23.09 -17.88
N THR A 120 46.11 -22.64 -18.10
CA THR A 120 45.30 -23.17 -19.21
C THR A 120 45.87 -22.63 -20.52
N SER A 121 46.77 -23.40 -21.12
CA SER A 121 47.37 -23.09 -22.42
C SER A 121 46.33 -23.13 -23.52
N GLN A 122 46.17 -22.02 -24.26
CA GLN A 122 45.35 -22.01 -25.48
C GLN A 122 45.99 -22.92 -26.55
N VAL A 123 45.15 -23.68 -27.25
CA VAL A 123 45.55 -24.65 -28.28
C VAL A 123 45.38 -24.10 -29.69
N CYS A 124 46.16 -24.62 -30.63
CA CYS A 124 46.09 -24.29 -32.03
C CYS A 124 44.71 -24.61 -32.61
N MET A 125 44.16 -23.68 -33.39
CA MET A 125 42.85 -23.80 -34.03
C MET A 125 42.93 -24.38 -35.45
N SER A 126 44.14 -24.47 -36.01
CA SER A 126 44.38 -24.84 -37.41
C SER A 126 44.87 -26.29 -37.59
N CYS A 127 45.27 -26.97 -36.51
CA CYS A 127 45.70 -28.37 -36.55
C CYS A 127 44.92 -29.24 -35.56
N ASP A 128 44.81 -30.53 -35.89
CA ASP A 128 44.12 -31.54 -35.06
C ASP A 128 44.99 -32.05 -33.89
N ASP A 129 46.24 -31.60 -33.79
CA ASP A 129 47.21 -32.07 -32.81
C ASP A 129 47.02 -31.46 -31.41
N ASN A 130 46.05 -30.54 -31.24
CA ASN A 130 45.81 -29.76 -30.01
C ASN A 130 47.09 -29.12 -29.44
N THR A 131 48.05 -28.84 -30.31
CA THR A 131 49.35 -28.26 -29.94
C THR A 131 49.14 -26.89 -29.31
N GLU A 132 49.91 -26.57 -28.27
CA GLU A 132 49.87 -25.25 -27.64
C GLU A 132 50.10 -24.13 -28.68
N ALA A 133 49.20 -23.16 -28.70
CA ALA A 133 49.32 -21.99 -29.56
C ALA A 133 50.44 -21.08 -29.07
N THR A 134 51.28 -20.65 -30.00
CA THR A 134 52.44 -19.79 -29.75
C THR A 134 52.25 -18.39 -30.30
N GLY A 135 51.23 -18.16 -31.13
CA GLY A 135 50.91 -16.85 -31.65
C GLY A 135 49.47 -16.73 -32.13
N TYR A 136 49.04 -15.49 -32.33
CA TYR A 136 47.70 -15.12 -32.75
C TYR A 136 47.77 -14.31 -34.06
N CYS A 137 47.07 -14.77 -35.09
CA CYS A 137 46.94 -14.04 -36.34
C CYS A 137 45.77 -13.04 -36.23
N VAL A 138 46.07 -11.75 -36.40
CA VAL A 138 45.08 -10.67 -36.22
C VAL A 138 44.00 -10.70 -37.30
N GLU A 139 44.39 -11.00 -38.53
CA GLU A 139 43.51 -10.99 -39.70
C GLU A 139 42.64 -12.24 -39.79
N CYS A 140 43.15 -13.40 -39.33
CA CYS A 140 42.39 -14.66 -39.30
C CYS A 140 41.61 -14.84 -38.00
N VAL A 141 41.98 -14.12 -36.94
CA VAL A 141 41.39 -14.26 -35.60
C VAL A 141 41.57 -15.69 -35.07
N GLU A 142 42.78 -16.23 -35.25
CA GLU A 142 43.10 -17.63 -34.95
C GLU A 142 44.37 -17.76 -34.12
N PHE A 143 44.31 -18.65 -33.13
CA PHE A 143 45.48 -19.09 -32.37
C PHE A 143 46.19 -20.21 -33.13
N LEU A 144 47.47 -20.03 -33.39
CA LEU A 144 48.29 -20.92 -34.20
C LEU A 144 49.48 -21.41 -33.38
N CYS A 145 49.76 -22.71 -33.45
CA CYS A 145 51.05 -23.24 -33.01
C CYS A 145 52.15 -22.88 -34.01
N LEU A 146 53.40 -23.06 -33.61
CA LEU A 146 54.57 -22.67 -34.41
C LEU A 146 54.52 -23.23 -35.84
N THR A 147 54.16 -24.50 -36.01
CA THR A 147 54.09 -25.15 -37.33
C THR A 147 53.00 -24.55 -38.21
N CYS A 148 51.85 -24.19 -37.62
CA CYS A 148 50.76 -23.55 -38.32
C CYS A 148 51.10 -22.10 -38.67
N ILE A 149 51.80 -21.37 -37.81
CA ILE A 149 52.33 -20.02 -38.09
C ILE A 149 53.24 -20.05 -39.32
N GLU A 150 54.20 -20.97 -39.35
CA GLU A 150 55.11 -21.08 -40.48
C GLU A 150 54.38 -21.46 -41.78
N ALA A 151 53.38 -22.33 -41.70
CA ALA A 151 52.54 -22.65 -42.85
C ALA A 151 51.73 -21.43 -43.32
N HIS A 152 51.14 -20.70 -42.38
CA HIS A 152 50.40 -19.46 -42.61
C HIS A 152 51.27 -18.43 -43.32
N GLN A 153 52.54 -18.33 -42.93
CA GLN A 153 53.51 -17.43 -43.56
C GLN A 153 54.04 -17.91 -44.92
N ARG A 154 53.84 -19.18 -45.29
CA ARG A 154 54.23 -19.69 -46.62
C ARG A 154 53.12 -19.57 -47.66
N VAL A 155 51.86 -19.59 -47.24
CA VAL A 155 50.72 -19.55 -48.15
C VAL A 155 50.51 -18.13 -48.69
N LYS A 156 50.37 -18.01 -50.02
CA LYS A 156 50.29 -16.73 -50.75
C LYS A 156 49.24 -15.76 -50.19
N PHE A 157 48.16 -16.27 -49.63
CA PHE A 157 47.03 -15.48 -49.14
C PHE A 157 47.17 -15.01 -47.69
N THR A 158 47.99 -15.69 -46.89
CA THR A 158 48.10 -15.46 -45.44
C THR A 158 49.50 -15.03 -45.03
N ARG A 159 50.45 -14.98 -45.98
CA ARG A 159 51.85 -14.64 -45.72
C ARG A 159 52.04 -13.25 -45.13
N ASP A 160 51.21 -12.31 -45.53
CA ASP A 160 51.33 -10.90 -45.13
C ASP A 160 50.46 -10.59 -43.89
N HIS A 161 49.89 -11.61 -43.24
CA HIS A 161 49.13 -11.45 -42.01
C HIS A 161 50.04 -11.20 -40.80
N THR A 162 49.57 -10.36 -39.88
CA THR A 162 50.25 -9.98 -38.65
C THR A 162 50.06 -11.05 -37.59
N ILE A 163 51.16 -11.63 -37.13
CA ILE A 163 51.16 -12.65 -36.07
C ILE A 163 51.78 -12.05 -34.80
N ARG A 164 51.00 -12.02 -33.71
CA ARG A 164 51.48 -11.58 -32.39
C ARG A 164 51.90 -12.78 -31.55
N GLN A 165 53.05 -12.69 -30.89
CA GLN A 165 53.55 -13.77 -30.03
C GLN A 165 52.86 -13.77 -28.67
N LYS A 166 52.80 -14.96 -28.04
CA LYS A 166 52.11 -15.21 -26.78
C LYS A 166 52.64 -14.36 -25.61
N GLU A 167 53.90 -13.95 -25.67
CA GLU A 167 54.60 -13.23 -24.61
C GLU A 167 54.39 -11.70 -24.69
N GLU A 168 53.93 -11.19 -25.83
CA GLU A 168 53.77 -9.74 -26.09
C GLU A 168 52.33 -9.25 -25.88
N MET A 169 51.42 -10.14 -25.47
CA MET A 169 50.00 -9.83 -25.29
C MET A 169 49.71 -9.40 -23.85
N SER A 170 49.58 -8.09 -23.63
CA SER A 170 48.95 -7.60 -22.41
C SER A 170 47.43 -7.87 -22.48
N PRO A 171 46.76 -8.18 -21.35
CA PRO A 171 45.31 -8.37 -21.32
C PRO A 171 44.54 -7.15 -21.85
N GLU A 172 45.13 -5.95 -21.76
CA GLU A 172 44.51 -4.71 -22.27
C GLU A 172 44.59 -4.57 -23.80
N ALA A 173 45.49 -5.25 -24.49
CA ALA A 173 45.61 -5.21 -25.96
C ALA A 173 44.59 -6.11 -26.69
N LEU A 174 43.87 -6.96 -25.96
CA LEU A 174 42.83 -7.89 -26.45
C LEU A 174 41.42 -7.27 -26.42
N GLY A 175 41.31 -5.95 -26.40
CA GLY A 175 40.04 -5.20 -26.41
C GLY A 175 39.14 -5.43 -27.64
N VAL A 176 39.56 -6.27 -28.59
CA VAL A 176 38.76 -6.73 -29.73
C VAL A 176 38.72 -8.26 -29.71
N SER A 177 37.68 -8.78 -29.07
CA SER A 177 37.19 -10.17 -29.11
C SER A 177 38.12 -11.29 -28.60
N THR A 178 38.19 -11.42 -27.28
CA THR A 178 38.56 -12.67 -26.56
C THR A 178 37.39 -13.66 -26.49
N GLN A 179 36.38 -13.57 -27.37
CA GLN A 179 35.27 -14.51 -27.33
C GLN A 179 35.67 -15.82 -27.97
N LYS A 180 35.58 -16.91 -27.20
CA LYS A 180 35.74 -18.27 -27.69
C LYS A 180 34.80 -18.47 -28.88
N PRO A 181 35.30 -18.93 -30.05
CA PRO A 181 34.45 -19.13 -31.22
C PRO A 181 33.36 -20.13 -30.91
N VAL A 182 32.11 -19.78 -31.25
CA VAL A 182 30.96 -20.68 -31.15
C VAL A 182 30.85 -21.46 -32.46
N PHE A 183 30.87 -22.78 -32.36
CA PHE A 183 30.82 -23.68 -33.51
C PHE A 183 29.39 -24.11 -33.82
N CYS A 184 29.15 -24.48 -35.08
CA CYS A 184 27.84 -24.97 -35.51
C CYS A 184 27.55 -26.36 -34.94
N ASP A 185 26.32 -26.57 -34.42
CA ASP A 185 25.89 -27.87 -33.89
C ASP A 185 25.86 -29.00 -34.93
N VAL A 186 25.67 -28.64 -36.21
CA VAL A 186 25.63 -29.58 -37.34
C VAL A 186 27.02 -29.76 -37.94
N HIS A 187 27.73 -28.67 -38.19
CA HIS A 187 29.08 -28.65 -38.78
C HIS A 187 30.09 -28.28 -37.70
N LYS A 188 30.48 -29.26 -36.88
CA LYS A 188 31.20 -29.04 -35.60
C LYS A 188 32.54 -28.30 -35.71
N GLN A 189 33.17 -28.28 -36.88
CA GLN A 189 34.43 -27.58 -37.14
C GLN A 189 34.24 -26.18 -37.72
N GLU A 190 33.01 -25.83 -38.14
CA GLU A 190 32.73 -24.57 -38.79
C GLU A 190 32.20 -23.53 -37.77
N PRO A 191 32.85 -22.36 -37.64
CA PRO A 191 32.40 -21.32 -36.73
C PRO A 191 31.14 -20.61 -37.25
N LEU A 192 30.29 -20.18 -36.32
CA LEU A 192 29.12 -19.34 -36.63
C LEU A 192 29.57 -17.91 -36.91
N LYS A 193 29.66 -17.53 -38.19
CA LYS A 193 30.12 -16.20 -38.65
C LYS A 193 29.09 -15.42 -39.47
N LEU A 194 27.94 -16.03 -39.75
CA LEU A 194 26.87 -15.44 -40.58
C LEU A 194 25.56 -15.40 -39.79
N PHE A 195 24.74 -14.40 -40.05
CA PHE A 195 23.39 -14.28 -39.52
C PHE A 195 22.40 -14.38 -40.67
N CYS A 196 21.52 -15.38 -40.65
CA CYS A 196 20.48 -15.53 -41.67
C CYS A 196 19.24 -14.73 -41.25
N GLU A 197 18.98 -13.63 -41.96
CA GLU A 197 17.86 -12.72 -41.66
C GLU A 197 16.49 -13.40 -41.85
N THR A 198 16.37 -14.28 -42.85
CA THR A 198 15.11 -14.98 -43.13
C THR A 198 14.72 -15.95 -42.01
N CYS A 199 15.70 -16.49 -41.28
CA CYS A 199 15.47 -17.46 -40.22
C CYS A 199 15.77 -16.94 -38.81
N ASP A 200 16.20 -15.69 -38.69
CA ASP A 200 16.54 -15.04 -37.42
C ASP A 200 17.51 -15.88 -36.55
N ARG A 201 18.57 -16.42 -37.18
CA ARG A 201 19.55 -17.28 -36.48
C ARG A 201 20.97 -17.18 -37.02
N LEU A 202 21.93 -17.43 -36.13
CA LEU A 202 23.33 -17.60 -36.50
C LEU A 202 23.54 -18.90 -37.29
N THR A 203 24.40 -18.83 -38.31
CA THR A 203 24.73 -19.93 -39.22
C THR A 203 26.22 -19.94 -39.52
N CYS A 204 26.75 -21.12 -39.84
CA CYS A 204 28.06 -21.25 -40.47
C CYS A 204 27.94 -21.18 -41.99
N ARG A 205 29.09 -21.14 -42.68
CA ARG A 205 29.15 -21.09 -44.15
C ARG A 205 28.42 -22.26 -44.81
N ASP A 206 28.62 -23.47 -44.33
CA ASP A 206 28.01 -24.67 -44.90
C ASP A 206 26.48 -24.69 -44.73
N CYS A 207 25.99 -24.24 -43.57
CA CYS A 207 24.55 -24.06 -43.35
C CYS A 207 23.96 -23.08 -44.36
N GLN A 208 24.67 -21.98 -44.64
CA GLN A 208 24.21 -20.97 -45.58
C GLN A 208 24.12 -21.51 -47.02
N LEU A 209 25.07 -22.35 -47.43
CA LEU A 209 25.10 -22.91 -48.79
C LEU A 209 24.12 -24.07 -49.00
N LEU A 210 23.82 -24.84 -47.94
CA LEU A 210 22.99 -26.05 -48.05
C LEU A 210 21.53 -25.80 -47.69
N LYS A 211 21.25 -25.38 -46.46
CA LYS A 211 19.88 -25.26 -45.94
C LYS A 211 19.26 -23.88 -46.15
N HIS A 212 20.10 -22.86 -46.30
CA HIS A 212 19.69 -21.44 -46.37
C HIS A 212 20.11 -20.79 -47.69
N LYS A 213 20.25 -21.58 -48.76
CA LYS A 213 20.85 -21.14 -50.03
C LYS A 213 20.22 -19.87 -50.60
N ASP A 214 18.90 -19.76 -50.50
CA ASP A 214 18.11 -18.66 -51.06
C ASP A 214 17.61 -17.67 -49.99
N HIS A 215 18.21 -17.71 -48.79
CA HIS A 215 17.86 -16.80 -47.70
C HIS A 215 18.80 -15.61 -47.65
N ASN A 216 18.28 -14.47 -47.21
CA ASN A 216 19.10 -13.29 -46.95
C ASN A 216 19.99 -13.53 -45.74
N TYR A 217 21.21 -13.00 -45.79
CA TYR A 217 22.17 -13.10 -44.70
C TYR A 217 23.01 -11.84 -44.58
N GLN A 218 23.55 -11.64 -43.37
CA GLN A 218 24.54 -10.62 -43.05
C GLN A 218 25.77 -11.28 -42.42
N PHE A 219 26.92 -10.60 -42.51
CA PHE A 219 28.08 -10.96 -41.71
C PHE A 219 27.84 -10.62 -40.24
N LEU A 220 28.45 -11.39 -39.33
CA LEU A 220 28.24 -11.28 -37.89
C LEU A 220 28.41 -9.84 -37.36
N GLU A 221 29.47 -9.14 -37.76
CA GLU A 221 29.77 -7.79 -37.26
C GLU A 221 28.70 -6.76 -37.67
N ASP A 222 28.19 -6.85 -38.89
CA ASP A 222 27.15 -5.94 -39.37
C ASP A 222 25.80 -6.23 -38.72
N ALA A 223 25.43 -7.52 -38.63
CA ALA A 223 24.24 -7.95 -37.93
C ALA A 223 24.29 -7.53 -36.45
N TYR A 224 25.42 -7.75 -35.78
CA TYR A 224 25.64 -7.35 -34.40
C TYR A 224 25.46 -5.84 -34.21
N ARG A 225 26.11 -5.01 -35.05
CA ARG A 225 25.99 -3.55 -34.96
C ARG A 225 24.54 -3.09 -35.12
N ASN A 226 23.82 -3.63 -36.10
CA ASN A 226 22.44 -3.29 -36.38
C ASN A 226 21.50 -3.70 -35.23
N HIS A 227 21.58 -4.96 -34.78
CA HIS A 227 20.75 -5.47 -33.69
C HIS A 227 21.08 -4.82 -32.35
N LYS A 228 22.35 -4.52 -32.07
CA LYS A 228 22.76 -3.78 -30.87
C LYS A 228 22.10 -2.40 -30.82
N GLN A 229 22.22 -1.62 -31.89
CA GLN A 229 21.62 -0.28 -31.95
C GLN A 229 20.09 -0.34 -31.82
N TYR A 230 19.46 -1.32 -32.45
CA TYR A 230 18.02 -1.54 -32.32
C TYR A 230 17.61 -1.86 -30.88
N LEU A 231 18.30 -2.79 -30.21
CA LEU A 231 18.03 -3.16 -28.82
C LEU A 231 18.28 -2.01 -27.85
N GLU A 232 19.34 -1.21 -28.05
CA GLU A 232 19.62 -0.01 -27.26
C GLU A 232 18.48 1.02 -27.41
N THR A 233 18.01 1.25 -28.64
CA THR A 233 16.89 2.16 -28.92
C THR A 233 15.60 1.69 -28.26
N MET A 234 15.26 0.40 -28.39
CA MET A 234 14.09 -0.19 -27.74
C MET A 234 14.18 -0.12 -26.22
N THR A 235 15.38 -0.30 -25.66
CA THR A 235 15.63 -0.17 -24.22
C THR A 235 15.38 1.25 -23.72
N LEU A 236 15.82 2.27 -24.47
CA LEU A 236 15.53 3.67 -24.14
C LEU A 236 14.02 3.95 -24.14
N GLN A 237 13.30 3.48 -25.16
CA GLN A 237 11.84 3.63 -25.21
C GLN A 237 11.13 2.93 -24.04
N LEU A 238 11.61 1.76 -23.62
CA LEU A 238 11.10 1.06 -22.44
C LEU A 238 11.37 1.83 -21.14
N GLN A 239 12.53 2.50 -21.03
CA GLN A 239 12.84 3.35 -19.88
C GLN A 239 11.90 4.58 -19.80
N GLU A 240 11.57 5.19 -20.93
CA GLU A 240 10.60 6.29 -20.99
C GLU A 240 9.20 5.81 -20.59
N LYS A 241 8.73 4.69 -21.14
CA LYS A 241 7.45 4.08 -20.74
C LYS A 241 7.41 3.73 -19.27
N ARG A 242 8.52 3.23 -18.70
CA ARG A 242 8.64 2.95 -17.27
C ARG A 242 8.45 4.21 -16.44
N LYS A 243 9.06 5.34 -16.81
CA LYS A 243 8.87 6.62 -16.12
C LYS A 243 7.40 7.06 -16.15
N ALA A 244 6.74 6.95 -17.30
CA ALA A 244 5.32 7.26 -17.41
C ALA A 244 4.45 6.37 -16.49
N ILE A 245 4.77 5.08 -16.37
CA ILE A 245 4.08 4.18 -15.43
C ILE A 245 4.33 4.60 -13.97
N GLU A 246 5.56 4.98 -13.62
CA GLU A 246 5.91 5.48 -12.27
C GLU A 246 5.14 6.77 -11.94
N GLU A 247 5.00 7.69 -12.90
CA GLU A 247 4.20 8.91 -12.77
C GLU A 247 2.71 8.61 -12.53
N VAL A 248 2.12 7.70 -13.32
CA VAL A 248 0.73 7.26 -13.14
C VAL A 248 0.54 6.59 -11.77
N SER A 249 1.48 5.74 -11.35
CA SER A 249 1.43 5.10 -10.03
C SER A 249 1.48 6.13 -8.90
N SER A 250 2.31 7.16 -9.02
CA SER A 250 2.40 8.26 -8.04
C SER A 250 1.09 9.05 -7.98
N CYS A 251 0.51 9.36 -9.14
CA CYS A 251 -0.79 10.05 -9.24
C CYS A 251 -1.91 9.25 -8.57
N ILE A 252 -1.98 7.93 -8.80
CA ILE A 252 -2.96 7.05 -8.16
C ILE A 252 -2.79 7.07 -6.63
N ASN A 253 -1.56 6.95 -6.13
CA ASN A 253 -1.29 6.97 -4.69
C ASN A 253 -1.69 8.31 -4.04
N SER A 254 -1.37 9.44 -4.70
CA SER A 254 -1.81 10.76 -4.25
C SER A 254 -3.34 10.88 -4.26
N GLY A 255 -4.01 10.36 -5.28
CA GLY A 255 -5.47 10.31 -5.35
C GLY A 255 -6.09 9.50 -4.21
N LEU A 256 -5.53 8.33 -3.88
CA LEU A 256 -5.96 7.51 -2.74
C LEU A 256 -5.80 8.25 -1.41
N GLN A 257 -4.67 8.94 -1.21
CA GLN A 257 -4.45 9.76 -0.02
C GLN A 257 -5.49 10.88 0.08
N GLN A 258 -5.77 11.58 -1.02
CA GLN A 258 -6.77 12.66 -1.06
C GLN A 258 -8.17 12.14 -0.73
N VAL A 259 -8.55 10.96 -1.23
CA VAL A 259 -9.83 10.32 -0.90
C VAL A 259 -9.96 10.08 0.60
N GLU A 260 -8.89 9.59 1.24
CA GLU A 260 -8.87 9.32 2.67
C GLU A 260 -8.92 10.60 3.51
N GLU A 261 -8.20 11.65 3.10
CA GLU A 261 -8.25 12.97 3.74
C GLU A 261 -9.65 13.59 3.62
N ASN A 262 -10.26 13.52 2.43
CA ASN A 262 -11.63 13.99 2.20
C ASN A 262 -12.64 13.22 3.05
N ARG A 263 -12.49 11.88 3.16
CA ARG A 263 -13.34 11.04 4.01
C ARG A 263 -13.30 11.51 5.46
N LYS A 264 -12.10 11.74 6.01
CA LYS A 264 -11.91 12.26 7.37
C LYS A 264 -12.52 13.65 7.55
N ALA A 265 -12.29 14.56 6.61
CA ALA A 265 -12.82 15.91 6.66
C ALA A 265 -14.37 15.91 6.68
N VAL A 266 -14.99 15.17 5.76
CA VAL A 266 -16.46 15.05 5.71
C VAL A 266 -17.03 14.39 6.95
N THR A 267 -16.37 13.35 7.47
CA THR A 267 -16.78 12.70 8.73
C THR A 267 -16.74 13.68 9.90
N ASN A 268 -15.72 14.52 9.99
CA ASN A 268 -15.61 15.54 11.03
C ASN A 268 -16.68 16.63 10.90
N GLU A 269 -17.00 17.08 9.67
CA GLU A 269 -18.07 18.04 9.45
C GLU A 269 -19.46 17.45 9.80
N ILE A 270 -19.69 16.17 9.53
CA ILE A 270 -20.90 15.46 9.97
C ILE A 270 -20.97 15.45 11.50
N LYS A 271 -19.90 15.03 12.19
CA LYS A 271 -19.82 15.02 13.66
C LYS A 271 -20.08 16.42 14.25
N LYS A 272 -19.47 17.45 13.67
CA LYS A 272 -19.67 18.85 14.09
C LYS A 272 -21.11 19.31 13.91
N SER A 273 -21.75 18.96 12.79
CA SER A 273 -23.15 19.26 12.54
C SER A 273 -24.07 18.60 13.57
N ILE A 274 -23.82 17.33 13.91
CA ILE A 274 -24.53 16.60 14.96
C ILE A 274 -24.40 17.33 16.31
N CYS A 275 -23.17 17.67 16.72
CA CYS A 275 -22.94 18.40 17.98
C CYS A 275 -23.69 19.73 18.01
N ASN A 276 -23.70 20.48 16.91
CA ASN A 276 -24.43 21.76 16.82
C ASN A 276 -25.94 21.57 16.99
N LEU A 277 -26.52 20.54 16.37
CA LEU A 277 -27.95 20.23 16.53
C LEU A 277 -28.28 19.86 17.99
N ILE A 278 -27.45 19.04 18.63
CA ILE A 278 -27.63 18.66 20.05
C ILE A 278 -27.56 19.90 20.94
N MET A 279 -26.57 20.79 20.75
CA MET A 279 -26.45 22.02 21.52
C MET A 279 -27.70 22.90 21.37
N GLU A 280 -28.24 23.03 20.16
CA GLU A 280 -29.42 23.85 19.91
C GLU A 280 -30.68 23.24 20.54
N ILE A 281 -30.83 21.91 20.51
CA ILE A 281 -31.90 21.19 21.20
C ILE A 281 -31.81 21.41 22.72
N ASN A 282 -30.64 21.20 23.31
CA ASN A 282 -30.41 21.38 24.75
C ASN A 282 -30.66 22.83 25.18
N ARG A 283 -30.22 23.80 24.36
CA ARG A 283 -30.47 25.23 24.60
C ARG A 283 -31.97 25.54 24.64
N LYS A 284 -32.74 25.02 23.68
CA LYS A 284 -34.20 25.19 23.67
C LYS A 284 -34.86 24.49 24.85
N GLY A 285 -34.43 23.29 25.21
CA GLY A 285 -34.90 22.56 26.39
C GLY A 285 -34.74 23.38 27.66
N LYS A 286 -33.54 23.94 27.90
CA LYS A 286 -33.25 24.79 29.07
C LYS A 286 -34.12 26.04 29.13
N ILE A 287 -34.39 26.68 27.99
CA ILE A 287 -35.29 27.86 27.94
C ILE A 287 -36.70 27.48 28.37
N LEU A 288 -37.24 26.36 27.87
CA LEU A 288 -38.59 25.90 28.20
C LEU A 288 -38.71 25.50 29.68
N ILE A 289 -37.69 24.83 30.23
CA ILE A 289 -37.63 24.49 31.67
C ILE A 289 -37.63 25.77 32.51
N ASN A 290 -36.75 26.73 32.21
CA ASN A 290 -36.70 27.99 32.94
C ASN A 290 -38.03 28.77 32.87
N GLN A 291 -38.73 28.73 31.74
CA GLN A 291 -40.05 29.35 31.59
C GLN A 291 -41.10 28.65 32.45
N LEU A 292 -41.09 27.32 32.50
CA LEU A 292 -41.95 26.55 33.39
C LEU A 292 -41.70 26.91 34.85
N GLU A 293 -40.44 26.89 35.29
CA GLU A 293 -40.04 27.21 36.66
C GLU A 293 -40.46 28.62 37.09
N ALA A 294 -40.35 29.61 36.18
CA ALA A 294 -40.78 30.97 36.47
C ALA A 294 -42.30 31.04 36.70
N LEU A 295 -43.09 30.39 35.83
CA LEU A 295 -44.55 30.37 35.94
C LEU A 295 -45.02 29.61 37.20
N THR A 296 -44.40 28.47 37.50
CA THR A 296 -44.76 27.69 38.70
C THR A 296 -44.39 28.44 39.97
N LYS A 297 -43.25 29.14 39.99
CA LYS A 297 -42.84 29.96 41.14
C LYS A 297 -43.81 31.10 41.44
N ASP A 298 -44.30 31.79 40.42
CA ASP A 298 -45.30 32.86 40.60
C ASP A 298 -46.61 32.31 41.16
N HIS A 299 -47.05 31.15 40.67
CA HIS A 299 -48.23 30.46 41.17
C HIS A 299 -48.05 29.96 42.62
N ASP A 300 -46.90 29.37 42.93
CA ASP A 300 -46.55 28.91 44.28
C ASP A 300 -46.52 30.06 45.29
N LEU A 301 -45.98 31.23 44.91
CA LEU A 301 -45.97 32.41 45.75
C LEU A 301 -47.39 32.92 46.02
N ALA A 302 -48.27 32.90 45.01
CA ALA A 302 -49.66 33.28 45.16
C ALA A 302 -50.42 32.33 46.11
N LEU A 303 -50.26 31.02 45.94
CA LEU A 303 -50.87 30.01 46.81
C LEU A 303 -50.34 30.10 48.25
N LYS A 304 -49.03 30.29 48.44
CA LYS A 304 -48.43 30.49 49.76
C LYS A 304 -49.02 31.70 50.48
N LYS A 305 -49.18 32.83 49.76
CA LYS A 305 -49.81 34.02 50.32
C LYS A 305 -51.27 33.75 50.72
N GLN A 306 -52.05 33.11 49.85
CA GLN A 306 -53.44 32.74 50.19
C GLN A 306 -53.49 31.83 51.42
N GLN A 307 -52.57 30.87 51.54
CA GLN A 307 -52.48 29.99 52.70
C GLN A 307 -52.12 30.77 53.98
N ASP A 308 -51.20 31.73 53.90
CA ASP A 308 -50.84 32.59 55.02
C ASP A 308 -52.01 33.48 55.47
N ASP A 309 -52.76 34.05 54.52
CA ASP A 309 -53.96 34.85 54.78
C ASP A 309 -55.05 34.00 55.47
N ILE A 310 -55.29 32.77 55.00
CA ILE A 310 -56.23 31.81 55.61
C ILE A 310 -55.76 31.42 57.03
N ASN A 311 -54.46 31.17 57.21
CA ASN A 311 -53.91 30.82 58.52
C ASN A 311 -54.05 31.98 59.52
N ALA A 312 -53.84 33.21 59.07
CA ALA A 312 -54.04 34.41 59.89
C ALA A 312 -55.50 34.56 60.32
N LEU A 313 -56.44 34.40 59.38
CA LEU A 313 -57.88 34.43 59.68
C LEU A 313 -58.29 33.33 60.64
N THR A 314 -57.76 32.11 60.46
CA THR A 314 -58.02 30.96 61.34
C THR A 314 -57.57 31.26 62.76
N ARG A 315 -56.36 31.81 62.97
CA ARG A 315 -55.88 32.21 64.30
C ARG A 315 -56.76 33.28 64.94
N GLN A 316 -57.24 34.25 64.16
CA GLN A 316 -58.18 35.27 64.67
C GLN A 316 -59.49 34.64 65.10
N LEU A 317 -60.04 33.73 64.30
CA LEU A 317 -61.25 32.97 64.63
C LEU A 317 -61.08 32.14 65.90
N ASP A 318 -60.00 31.39 66.02
CA ASP A 318 -59.70 30.57 67.20
C ASP A 318 -59.61 31.43 68.47
N HIS A 319 -58.98 32.61 68.38
CA HIS A 319 -58.92 33.55 69.49
C HIS A 319 -60.30 34.07 69.88
N VAL A 320 -61.12 34.51 68.91
CA VAL A 320 -62.48 35.00 69.18
C VAL A 320 -63.36 33.90 69.78
N ILE A 321 -63.28 32.67 69.26
CA ILE A 321 -63.99 31.51 69.81
C ILE A 321 -63.55 31.24 71.24
N SER A 322 -62.24 31.19 71.49
CA SER A 322 -61.67 30.93 72.82
C SER A 322 -62.07 31.99 73.83
N PHE A 323 -61.96 33.27 73.45
CA PHE A 323 -62.37 34.39 74.29
C PHE A 323 -63.88 34.37 74.57
N THR A 324 -64.71 34.13 73.56
CA THR A 324 -66.17 34.07 73.73
C THR A 324 -66.57 32.93 74.67
N LYS A 325 -65.97 31.74 74.51
CA LYS A 325 -66.17 30.60 75.42
C LYS A 325 -65.76 30.94 76.85
N TRP A 326 -64.59 31.57 77.03
CA TRP A 326 -64.12 31.99 78.35
C TRP A 326 -65.04 33.03 78.99
N ALA A 327 -65.39 34.10 78.25
CA ALA A 327 -66.20 35.19 78.76
C ALA A 327 -67.60 34.72 79.16
N THR A 328 -68.22 33.85 78.36
CA THR A 328 -69.56 33.28 78.66
C THR A 328 -69.55 32.34 79.86
N ALA A 329 -68.41 31.69 80.17
CA ALA A 329 -68.25 30.83 81.35
C ALA A 329 -67.94 31.59 82.65
N SER A 330 -67.52 32.87 82.60
CA SER A 330 -67.00 33.63 83.75
C SER A 330 -68.04 34.10 84.78
N HIS A 331 -69.35 33.83 84.58
CA HIS A 331 -70.48 34.22 85.43
C HIS A 331 -70.60 35.72 85.80
N SER A 332 -69.82 36.61 85.18
CA SER A 332 -69.88 38.06 85.37
C SER A 332 -70.71 38.73 84.27
N GLY A 333 -72.01 38.87 84.51
CA GLY A 333 -72.95 39.45 83.52
C GLY A 333 -72.59 40.88 83.11
N THR A 334 -72.11 41.71 84.04
CA THR A 334 -71.75 43.11 83.77
C THR A 334 -70.52 43.22 82.86
N ALA A 335 -69.48 42.41 83.10
CA ALA A 335 -68.27 42.42 82.28
C ALA A 335 -68.55 41.91 80.85
N LEU A 336 -69.38 40.86 80.73
CA LEU A 336 -69.81 40.34 79.43
C LEU A 336 -70.63 41.37 78.65
N LEU A 337 -71.57 42.07 79.30
CA LEU A 337 -72.38 43.10 78.64
C LEU A 337 -71.53 44.32 78.23
N TYR A 338 -70.49 44.65 78.98
CA TYR A 338 -69.57 45.73 78.64
C TYR A 338 -68.78 45.44 77.35
N CYS A 339 -68.31 44.21 77.15
CA CYS A 339 -67.60 43.81 75.94
C CYS A 339 -68.49 43.21 74.83
N LYS A 340 -69.80 43.00 75.08
CA LYS A 340 -70.76 42.36 74.17
C LYS A 340 -70.71 42.92 72.75
N ARG A 341 -70.68 44.25 72.61
CA ARG A 341 -70.68 44.91 71.29
C ARG A 341 -69.41 44.58 70.48
N LEU A 342 -68.25 44.53 71.13
CA LEU A 342 -66.97 44.18 70.51
C LEU A 342 -66.93 42.69 70.12
N VAL A 343 -67.41 41.81 70.99
CA VAL A 343 -67.47 40.36 70.71
C VAL A 343 -68.44 40.06 69.57
N LEU A 344 -69.63 40.66 69.55
CA LEU A 344 -70.60 40.49 68.46
C LEU A 344 -70.08 41.04 67.12
N LEU A 345 -69.34 42.15 67.15
CA LEU A 345 -68.67 42.66 65.95
C LEU A 345 -67.65 41.63 65.44
N LEU A 346 -66.76 41.15 66.30
CA LEU A 346 -65.71 40.18 65.95
C LEU A 346 -66.24 38.78 65.56
N LEU A 347 -67.41 38.37 66.03
CA LEU A 347 -68.09 37.14 65.60
C LEU A 347 -68.81 37.32 64.25
N GLY A 348 -69.29 38.53 63.95
CA GLY A 348 -69.97 38.84 62.68
C GLY A 348 -69.01 39.03 61.50
N LEU A 349 -67.85 39.65 61.75
CA LEU A 349 -66.86 39.98 60.70
C LEU A 349 -66.40 38.76 59.86
N PRO A 350 -66.04 37.60 60.45
CA PRO A 350 -65.60 36.44 59.68
C PRO A 350 -66.75 35.79 58.89
N VAL A 351 -67.97 35.80 59.44
CA VAL A 351 -69.16 35.23 58.78
C VAL A 351 -69.55 36.08 57.55
N MET A 352 -69.41 37.41 57.63
CA MET A 352 -69.65 38.31 56.50
C MET A 352 -68.60 38.14 55.40
N ILE A 353 -67.33 37.95 55.78
CA ILE A 353 -66.22 37.66 54.84
C ILE A 353 -66.43 36.31 54.13
N ILE A 354 -66.82 35.25 54.86
CA ILE A 354 -67.07 33.91 54.31
C ILE A 354 -68.30 33.88 53.39
N LEU A 355 -69.35 34.64 53.72
CA LEU A 355 -70.59 34.70 52.94
C LEU A 355 -70.54 35.76 51.81
N GLY A 356 -69.45 36.51 51.66
CA GLY A 356 -69.31 37.56 50.65
C GLY A 356 -70.32 38.71 50.79
N ILE A 357 -70.79 38.99 52.01
CA ILE A 357 -71.81 40.00 52.28
C ILE A 357 -71.13 41.33 52.63
N ASP A 358 -71.39 42.36 51.83
CA ASP A 358 -70.86 43.71 52.05
C ASP A 358 -71.22 44.27 53.44
N TYR A 359 -70.23 44.83 54.12
CA TYR A 359 -70.28 45.39 55.49
C TYR A 359 -71.46 46.33 55.75
N PHE A 360 -71.99 46.95 54.70
CA PHE A 360 -73.00 48.00 54.75
C PHE A 360 -74.35 47.49 55.28
N PHE A 361 -74.72 46.23 55.02
CA PHE A 361 -76.05 45.71 55.39
C PHE A 361 -76.16 45.27 56.85
N PHE A 362 -75.07 44.86 57.48
CA PHE A 362 -75.10 44.35 58.86
C PHE A 362 -75.09 45.47 59.90
N PHE A 363 -74.43 46.59 59.61
CA PHE A 363 -74.31 47.71 60.54
C PHE A 363 -75.67 48.36 60.89
N PHE A 364 -76.64 48.31 59.97
CA PHE A 364 -77.96 48.91 60.16
C PHE A 364 -78.91 48.08 61.05
N LYS A 365 -78.56 46.83 61.37
CA LYS A 365 -79.41 45.94 62.16
C LYS A 365 -78.98 45.79 63.62
N LEU A 366 -77.88 46.46 64.01
CA LEU A 366 -77.27 46.36 65.34
C LEU A 366 -77.24 47.68 66.14
N ILE A 367 -77.80 48.75 65.58
CA ILE A 367 -78.18 49.98 66.30
C ILE A 367 -79.65 49.84 66.66
#